data_AF-A0A969GPL0-F1
#
_entry.id   AF-A0A969GPL0-F1
#
_cell.length_a   1.000
_cell.length_b   1.000
_cell.length_c   1.000
_cell.angle_alpha   90.00
_cell.angle_beta   90.00
_cell.angle_gamma   90.00
#
_symmetry.space_group_name_H-M   'P 1'
#
loop_
_entity.id
_entity.type
_entity.pdbx_description
1 polymer ?
#
loop_
_entity_poly.entity_id
_entity_poly.type
_entity_poly.pdbx_seq_one_letter_code
_entity_poly.pdbx_strand_id
1 'polypeptide(L)'
;MQESVIYQELREEAREEAFQQVREEMRQALRQEAREEALQQVSQEVQLKGERALILRLLTRKVGEVPSSTKAQIETLNLVQLEDLGEALLNFATLADLTQWLEQLPQ
;
A
#
# COMPACT_ATOMS: atom_id res chain seq x y z
N MET A 1 -17.14 39.81 -46.32
CA MET A 1 -17.32 40.08 -44.88
C MET A 1 -16.04 39.61 -44.21
N GLN A 2 -15.19 40.53 -43.73
CA GLN A 2 -14.07 40.15 -42.88
C GLN A 2 -14.66 39.83 -41.50
N GLU A 3 -14.29 38.70 -40.91
CA GLU A 3 -14.63 38.41 -39.52
C GLU A 3 -14.16 39.59 -38.66
N SER A 4 -15.09 40.22 -37.94
CA SER A 4 -14.76 41.37 -37.09
C SER A 4 -13.79 40.91 -36.00
N VAL A 5 -12.76 41.72 -35.74
CA VAL A 5 -11.70 41.47 -34.75
C VAL A 5 -12.28 41.09 -33.38
N ILE A 6 -13.42 41.66 -33.03
CA ILE A 6 -14.16 41.38 -31.79
C ILE A 6 -14.60 39.90 -31.70
N TYR A 7 -14.99 39.28 -32.81
CA TYR A 7 -15.34 37.85 -32.83
C TYR A 7 -14.10 36.94 -32.69
N GLN A 8 -12.94 37.39 -33.16
CA GLN A 8 -11.69 36.64 -33.04
C GLN A 8 -11.16 36.71 -31.62
N GLU A 9 -11.18 37.89 -30.99
CA GLU A 9 -10.81 38.09 -29.59
C GLU A 9 -11.67 37.26 -28.64
N LEU A 10 -13.01 37.29 -28.82
CA LEU A 10 -13.94 36.50 -28.00
C LEU A 10 -13.69 34.98 -28.13
N ARG A 11 -13.26 34.52 -29.30
CA ARG A 11 -12.94 33.10 -29.54
C ARG A 11 -11.63 32.68 -28.89
N GLU A 12 -10.63 33.56 -28.90
CA GLU A 12 -9.34 33.31 -28.26
C GLU A 12 -9.49 33.35 -26.73
N GLU A 13 -10.25 34.30 -26.18
CA GLU A 13 -10.58 34.35 -24.75
C GLU A 13 -11.31 33.08 -24.30
N ALA A 14 -12.35 32.66 -25.04
CA ALA A 14 -13.05 31.41 -24.75
C ALA A 14 -12.13 30.16 -24.83
N ARG A 15 -11.13 30.17 -25.70
CA ARG A 15 -10.13 29.10 -25.80
C ARG A 15 -9.17 29.11 -24.63
N GLU A 16 -8.69 30.28 -24.22
CA GLU A 16 -7.82 30.43 -23.06
C GLU A 16 -8.54 30.02 -21.78
N GLU A 17 -9.79 30.46 -21.58
CA GLU A 17 -10.63 30.05 -20.46
C GLU A 17 -10.83 28.53 -20.44
N ALA A 18 -11.19 27.93 -21.57
CA ALA A 18 -11.32 26.48 -21.69
C ALA A 18 -10.00 25.76 -21.37
N PHE A 19 -8.86 26.30 -21.81
CA PHE A 19 -7.55 25.71 -21.50
C PHE A 19 -7.20 25.83 -20.02
N GLN A 20 -7.52 26.96 -19.38
CA GLN A 20 -7.31 27.15 -17.94
C GLN A 20 -8.21 26.24 -17.12
N GLN A 21 -9.47 26.08 -17.54
CA GLN A 21 -10.42 25.18 -16.89
C GLN A 21 -9.94 23.73 -16.97
N VAL A 22 -9.59 23.24 -18.17
CA VAL A 22 -9.02 21.89 -18.36
C VAL A 22 -7.75 21.70 -17.53
N ARG A 23 -6.88 22.72 -17.47
CA ARG A 23 -5.65 22.67 -16.65
C ARG A 23 -5.96 22.55 -15.16
N GLU A 24 -6.94 23.28 -14.66
CA GLU A 24 -7.32 23.21 -13.24
C GLU A 24 -8.03 21.89 -12.92
N GLU A 25 -8.93 21.42 -13.77
CA GLU A 25 -9.56 20.10 -13.64
C GLU A 25 -8.51 18.99 -13.63
N MET A 26 -7.53 19.04 -14.53
CA MET A 26 -6.43 18.07 -14.57
C MET A 26 -5.58 18.12 -13.29
N ARG A 27 -5.28 19.31 -12.76
CA ARG A 27 -4.57 19.44 -11.47
C ARG A 27 -5.38 18.85 -10.32
N GLN A 28 -6.70 19.08 -10.31
CA GLN A 28 -7.57 18.54 -9.28
C GLN A 28 -7.64 17.02 -9.34
N ALA A 29 -7.81 16.46 -10.55
CA ALA A 29 -7.79 15.02 -10.78
C ALA A 29 -6.46 14.39 -10.30
N LEU A 30 -5.32 14.95 -10.70
CA LEU A 30 -4.00 14.46 -10.26
C LEU A 30 -3.81 14.55 -8.74
N ARG A 31 -4.29 15.63 -8.10
CA ARG A 31 -4.24 15.75 -6.64
C ARG A 31 -5.11 14.72 -5.95
N GLN A 32 -6.26 14.40 -6.52
CA GLN A 32 -7.17 13.40 -5.96
C GLN A 32 -6.58 12.00 -6.09
N GLU A 33 -6.11 11.63 -7.27
CA GLU A 33 -5.44 10.36 -7.53
C GLU A 33 -4.23 10.16 -6.61
N ALA A 34 -3.35 11.16 -6.51
CA ALA A 34 -2.19 11.10 -5.61
C ALA A 34 -2.58 10.94 -4.13
N ARG A 35 -3.72 11.51 -3.70
CA ARG A 35 -4.23 11.32 -2.33
C ARG A 35 -4.77 9.91 -2.12
N GLU A 36 -5.52 9.40 -3.08
CA GLU A 36 -6.09 8.05 -3.03
C GLU A 36 -4.98 6.99 -2.98
N GLU A 37 -3.97 7.12 -3.84
CA GLU A 37 -2.79 6.25 -3.83
C GLU A 37 -2.04 6.32 -2.49
N ALA A 38 -1.79 7.54 -1.98
CA ALA A 38 -1.11 7.72 -0.70
C ALA A 38 -1.88 7.09 0.46
N LEU A 39 -3.22 7.23 0.50
CA LEU A 39 -4.06 6.61 1.51
C LEU A 39 -4.03 5.08 1.42
N GLN A 40 -4.07 4.52 0.21
CA GLN A 40 -3.98 3.08 0.00
C GLN A 40 -2.64 2.53 0.48
N GLN A 41 -1.53 3.18 0.13
CA GLN A 41 -0.19 2.78 0.57
C GLN A 41 -0.05 2.82 2.10
N VAL A 42 -0.48 3.92 2.73
CA VAL A 42 -0.44 4.05 4.19
C VAL A 42 -1.31 2.99 4.85
N SER A 43 -2.51 2.73 4.32
CA SER A 43 -3.40 1.70 4.86
C SER A 43 -2.75 0.31 4.81
N GLN A 44 -2.15 -0.07 3.68
CA GLN A 44 -1.46 -1.35 3.52
C GLN A 44 -0.27 -1.48 4.46
N GLU A 45 0.55 -0.42 4.59
CA GLU A 45 1.68 -0.41 5.51
C GLU A 45 1.25 -0.57 6.97
N VAL A 46 0.20 0.14 7.39
CA VAL A 46 -0.33 0.08 8.75
C VAL A 46 -0.87 -1.33 9.04
N GLN A 47 -1.57 -1.93 8.10
CA GLN A 47 -2.07 -3.31 8.22
C GLN A 47 -0.90 -4.29 8.40
N LEU A 48 0.08 -4.28 7.50
CA LEU A 48 1.25 -5.17 7.57
C LEU A 48 2.05 -5.00 8.87
N LYS A 49 2.27 -3.76 9.32
CA LYS A 49 2.96 -3.48 10.57
C LYS A 49 2.20 -4.03 11.78
N GLY A 50 0.88 -3.83 11.82
CA GLY A 50 0.02 -4.34 12.90
C GLY A 50 0.03 -5.87 12.96
N GLU A 51 -0.08 -6.51 11.80
CA GLU A 51 -0.12 -7.96 11.70
C GLU A 51 1.21 -8.62 12.08
N ARG A 52 2.34 -8.11 11.57
CA ARG A 52 3.67 -8.56 11.99
C ARG A 52 3.88 -8.42 13.49
N ALA A 53 3.51 -7.27 14.06
CA ALA A 53 3.63 -7.04 15.50
C ALA A 53 2.80 -8.04 16.32
N LEU A 54 1.58 -8.35 15.86
CA LEU A 54 0.72 -9.34 16.50
C LEU A 54 1.33 -10.74 16.41
N ILE A 55 1.74 -11.18 15.21
CA ILE A 55 2.33 -12.49 14.96
C ILE A 55 3.60 -12.69 15.81
N LEU A 56 4.52 -11.73 15.80
CA LEU A 56 5.76 -11.81 16.58
C LEU A 56 5.49 -11.95 18.07
N ARG A 57 4.49 -11.21 18.59
CA ARG A 57 4.08 -11.33 20.00
C ARG A 57 3.46 -12.69 20.31
N LEU A 58 2.65 -13.23 19.41
CA LEU A 58 2.03 -14.54 19.57
C LEU A 58 3.07 -15.66 19.48
N LEU A 59 4.00 -15.61 18.53
CA LEU A 59 5.10 -16.55 18.40
C LEU A 59 5.95 -16.56 19.67
N THR A 60 6.30 -15.37 20.16
CA THR A 60 7.10 -15.26 21.39
C THR A 60 6.40 -15.94 22.59
N ARG A 61 5.06 -15.88 22.66
CA ARG A 61 4.27 -16.55 23.70
C ARG A 61 4.12 -18.05 23.47
N LYS A 62 4.06 -18.50 22.22
CA LYS A 62 3.78 -19.89 21.85
C LYS A 62 5.03 -20.76 21.87
N VAL A 63 6.13 -20.27 21.30
CA VAL A 63 7.37 -21.04 21.08
C VAL A 63 8.57 -20.53 21.88
N GLY A 64 8.39 -19.48 22.69
CA GLY A 64 9.46 -18.86 23.47
C GLY A 64 10.24 -17.82 22.69
N GLU A 65 11.52 -17.60 23.03
CA GLU A 65 12.34 -16.59 22.39
C GLU A 65 12.51 -16.84 20.88
N VAL A 66 12.05 -15.90 20.06
CA VAL A 66 12.22 -15.95 18.60
C VAL A 66 13.53 -15.26 18.22
N PRO A 67 14.47 -15.95 17.55
CA PRO A 67 15.75 -15.38 17.12
C PRO A 67 15.59 -14.18 16.17
N SER A 68 16.54 -13.24 16.21
CA SER A 68 16.51 -12.05 15.36
C SER A 68 16.52 -12.36 13.86
N SER A 69 17.19 -13.43 13.43
CA SER A 69 17.18 -13.90 12.04
C SER A 69 15.79 -14.33 11.59
N THR A 70 15.08 -15.08 12.44
CA THR A 70 13.70 -15.51 12.18
C THR A 70 12.75 -14.32 12.16
N LYS A 71 12.95 -13.33 13.06
CA LYS A 71 12.18 -12.08 13.03
C LYS A 71 12.37 -11.33 11.70
N ALA A 72 13.62 -11.21 11.23
CA ALA A 72 13.92 -10.57 9.95
C ALA A 72 13.25 -11.30 8.77
N GLN A 73 13.19 -12.64 8.79
CA GLN A 73 12.48 -13.39 7.76
C GLN A 73 10.97 -13.12 7.81
N ILE A 74 10.36 -13.07 9.00
CA ILE A 74 8.93 -12.72 9.17
C ILE A 74 8.63 -11.30 8.67
N GLU A 75 9.57 -10.37 8.83
CA GLU A 75 9.43 -9.01 8.30
C GLU A 75 9.39 -8.93 6.77
N THR A 76 9.94 -9.93 6.07
CA THR A 76 9.89 -10.03 4.60
C THR A 76 8.60 -10.65 4.07
N LEU A 77 7.78 -11.26 4.92
CA LEU A 77 6.55 -11.91 4.48
C LEU A 77 5.53 -10.90 3.97
N ASN A 78 4.84 -11.27 2.89
CA ASN A 78 3.68 -10.53 2.39
C ASN A 78 2.43 -10.79 3.25
N LEU A 79 1.35 -10.06 2.97
CA LEU A 79 0.12 -10.13 3.76
C LEU A 79 -0.44 -11.56 3.86
N VAL A 80 -0.58 -12.24 2.72
CA VAL A 80 -1.14 -13.60 2.66
C VAL A 80 -0.30 -14.59 3.47
N GLN A 81 1.02 -14.49 3.35
CA GLN A 81 1.95 -15.33 4.13
C GLN A 81 1.85 -15.04 5.64
N LEU A 82 1.59 -13.79 6.05
CA LEU A 82 1.38 -13.43 7.45
C LEU A 82 0.04 -13.99 7.96
N GLU A 83 -1.02 -13.89 7.17
CA GLU A 83 -2.33 -14.47 7.50
C GLU A 83 -2.21 -15.99 7.68
N ASP A 84 -1.55 -16.68 6.73
CA ASP A 84 -1.26 -18.11 6.79
C ASP A 84 -0.41 -18.50 8.02
N LEU A 85 0.60 -17.69 8.34
CA LEU A 85 1.42 -17.87 9.56
C LEU A 85 0.56 -17.73 10.82
N GLY A 86 -0.39 -16.79 10.83
CA GLY A 86 -1.33 -16.58 11.93
C GLY A 86 -2.17 -17.83 12.22
N GLU A 87 -2.63 -18.53 11.18
CA GLU A 87 -3.35 -19.79 11.32
C GLU A 87 -2.42 -20.93 11.75
N ALA A 88 -1.27 -21.08 11.09
CA ALA A 88 -0.30 -22.14 11.37
C ALA A 88 0.22 -22.08 12.82
N LEU A 89 0.39 -20.87 13.35
CA LEU A 89 0.85 -20.60 14.71
C LEU A 89 0.03 -21.32 15.78
N LEU A 90 -1.27 -21.51 15.54
CA LEU A 90 -2.15 -22.20 16.49
C LEU A 90 -1.69 -23.64 16.76
N ASN A 91 -1.03 -24.25 15.78
CA ASN A 91 -0.52 -25.64 15.82
C ASN A 91 0.95 -25.75 16.26
N PHE A 92 1.67 -24.64 16.41
CA PHE A 92 3.08 -24.70 16.82
C PHE A 92 3.22 -25.09 18.29
N ALA A 93 4.18 -25.96 18.59
CA ALA A 93 4.58 -26.33 19.94
C ALA A 93 5.99 -25.84 20.28
N THR A 94 6.85 -25.67 19.26
CA THR A 94 8.27 -25.38 19.42
C THR A 94 8.77 -24.42 18.34
N LEU A 95 9.98 -23.88 18.55
CA LEU A 95 10.65 -23.08 17.55
C LEU A 95 10.92 -23.87 16.25
N ALA A 96 11.08 -25.20 16.35
CA ALA A 96 11.31 -26.06 15.19
C ALA A 96 10.11 -26.08 14.22
N ASP A 97 8.89 -25.99 14.75
CA ASP A 97 7.67 -25.93 13.92
C ASP A 97 7.64 -24.64 13.10
N LEU A 98 8.02 -23.52 13.71
CA LEU A 98 8.16 -22.23 13.04
C LEU A 98 9.24 -22.26 11.95
N THR A 99 10.42 -22.81 12.25
CA THR A 99 11.50 -22.88 11.26
C THR A 99 11.13 -23.77 10.09
N GLN A 100 10.49 -24.91 10.35
CA GLN A 100 10.02 -25.81 9.29
C GLN A 100 8.95 -25.15 8.42
N TRP A 101 8.02 -24.41 9.02
CA TRP A 101 7.01 -23.67 8.26
C TRP A 101 7.64 -22.62 7.35
N LEU A 102 8.62 -21.86 7.85
CA LEU A 102 9.33 -20.85 7.06
C LEU A 102 10.13 -21.45 5.90
N GLU A 103 10.67 -22.66 6.06
CA GLU A 103 11.38 -23.39 4.99
C GLU A 103 10.45 -23.90 3.88
N GLN A 104 9.16 -24.07 4.17
CA GLN A 104 8.16 -24.50 3.20
C GLN A 104 7.61 -23.36 2.34
N LEU A 105 7.93 -22.11 2.69
CA LEU A 105 7.49 -20.97 1.90
C LEU A 105 8.08 -21.01 0.49
N PRO A 106 7.27 -20.75 -0.55
CA PRO A 106 7.79 -20.58 -1.89
C PRO A 106 8.81 -19.44 -1.91
N GLN A 107 9.95 -19.68 -2.56
CA GLN A 107 11.00 -18.69 -2.78
C GLN A 107 10.52 -17.55 -3.68
#